data_AF-A0A832R8C9-F1
#
_entry.id   AF-A0A832R8C9-F1
#
_cell.length_a   1.000
_cell.length_b   1.000
_cell.length_c   1.000
_cell.angle_alpha   90.00
_cell.angle_beta   90.00
_cell.angle_gamma   90.00
#
_symmetry.space_group_name_H-M   'P 1'
#
loop_
_entity.id
_entity.type
_entity.pdbx_description
1 polymer ?
#
loop_
_entity_poly.entity_id
_entity_poly.type
_entity_poly.pdbx_seq_one_letter_code
_entity_poly.pdbx_strand_id
1 'polypeptide(L)'
;MLKIYENLNKKYPKFIYRDFKIEEKEESIEITYQYELNGEEIIPFNHRLTIYKNFTLKSNLDSEVIQNIVFNLGMIEAISYWKLTCSKFFLVMPNNLDEEQINWWQKLYYKGLGEMLYLNKLYDFIKEEEFIKIESIGNKKFQVNNNLLVNGNIIPVGGGKDSIVTLELLKEKKKENNVLLINPTIAAKDSVHIAGYNEEDIILIKRYLDPTLLKLNEEGFLNGHIPLSAEFAFISILTAALKGKKYIVLSNEASANEPTILGT
;
A
#
# COMPACT_ATOMS: atom_id res chain seq x y z
N MET A 1 19.79 2.53 -19.08
CA MET A 1 18.48 2.29 -18.45
C MET A 1 17.55 1.44 -19.30
N LEU A 2 17.17 1.85 -20.52
CA LEU A 2 16.32 1.00 -21.38
C LEU A 2 16.85 -0.44 -21.55
N LYS A 3 18.15 -0.60 -21.87
CA LYS A 3 18.79 -1.93 -21.94
C LYS A 3 18.73 -2.72 -20.63
N ILE A 4 18.78 -2.05 -19.48
CA ILE A 4 18.70 -2.70 -18.15
C ILE A 4 17.27 -3.20 -17.95
N TYR A 5 16.28 -2.34 -18.20
CA TYR A 5 14.87 -2.70 -18.17
C TYR A 5 14.56 -3.89 -19.10
N GLU A 6 14.96 -3.82 -20.37
CA GLU A 6 14.73 -4.89 -21.34
C GLU A 6 15.39 -6.20 -20.90
N ASN A 7 16.61 -6.13 -20.37
CA ASN A 7 17.31 -7.31 -19.85
C ASN A 7 16.60 -7.90 -18.63
N LEU A 8 16.22 -7.07 -17.65
CA LEU A 8 15.53 -7.52 -16.44
C LEU A 8 14.14 -8.11 -16.76
N ASN A 9 13.38 -7.46 -17.65
CA ASN A 9 12.09 -7.96 -18.10
C ASN A 9 12.24 -9.30 -18.85
N LYS A 10 13.29 -9.45 -19.68
CA LYS A 10 13.59 -10.72 -20.36
C LYS A 10 14.02 -11.81 -19.37
N LYS A 11 14.88 -11.47 -18.40
CA LYS A 11 15.38 -12.39 -17.38
C LYS A 11 14.28 -12.84 -16.44
N TYR A 12 13.38 -11.92 -16.05
CA TYR A 12 12.27 -12.15 -15.12
C TYR A 12 10.94 -11.62 -15.69
N PRO A 13 10.33 -12.33 -16.65
CA PRO A 13 9.13 -11.84 -17.33
C PRO A 13 7.86 -11.92 -16.48
N LYS A 14 7.89 -12.66 -15.37
CA LYS A 14 6.71 -12.93 -14.54
C LYS A 14 6.97 -12.51 -13.10
N PHE A 15 6.05 -11.74 -12.54
CA PHE A 15 5.96 -11.47 -11.12
C PHE A 15 4.65 -12.06 -10.61
N ILE A 16 4.66 -12.69 -9.44
CA ILE A 16 3.53 -13.45 -8.92
C ILE A 16 3.19 -12.96 -7.52
N TYR A 17 1.93 -12.65 -7.29
CA TYR A 17 1.36 -12.54 -5.95
C TYR A 17 0.72 -13.89 -5.61
N ARG A 18 1.33 -14.61 -4.67
CA ARG A 18 1.01 -16.00 -4.36
C ARG A 18 -0.15 -16.15 -3.41
N ASP A 19 -0.04 -15.50 -2.26
CA ASP A 19 -1.02 -15.58 -1.18
C ASP A 19 -0.70 -14.51 -0.12
N PHE A 20 -1.61 -14.37 0.84
CA PHE A 20 -1.38 -13.63 2.07
C PHE A 20 -1.86 -14.43 3.28
N LYS A 21 -1.26 -14.16 4.42
CA LYS A 21 -1.62 -14.76 5.71
C LYS A 21 -1.88 -13.67 6.73
N ILE A 22 -2.96 -13.82 7.49
CA ILE A 22 -3.28 -12.97 8.64
C ILE A 22 -3.09 -13.82 9.90
N GLU A 23 -2.32 -13.31 10.85
CA GLU A 23 -2.07 -13.95 12.14
C GLU A 23 -2.41 -12.96 13.26
N GLU A 24 -3.43 -13.28 14.04
CA GLU A 24 -3.72 -12.54 15.26
C GLU A 24 -2.85 -13.07 16.40
N LYS A 25 -2.02 -12.19 16.94
CA LYS A 25 -1.25 -12.39 18.17
C LYS A 25 -1.92 -11.63 19.32
N GLU A 26 -1.36 -11.81 20.51
CA GLU A 26 -1.82 -11.10 21.72
C GLU A 26 -1.78 -9.58 21.50
N GLU A 27 -0.60 -9.05 21.15
CA GLU A 27 -0.32 -7.61 21.05
C GLU A 27 -0.37 -7.05 19.61
N SER A 28 -0.66 -7.88 18.61
CA SER A 28 -0.63 -7.43 17.21
C SER A 28 -1.43 -8.30 16.26
N ILE A 29 -1.78 -7.75 15.10
CA ILE A 29 -2.14 -8.50 13.90
C ILE A 29 -0.96 -8.42 12.94
N GLU A 30 -0.48 -9.57 12.49
CA GLU A 30 0.56 -9.66 11.47
C GLU A 30 -0.04 -10.12 10.15
N ILE A 31 0.24 -9.37 9.10
CA ILE A 31 -0.14 -9.71 7.74
C ILE A 31 1.14 -9.95 6.95
N THR A 32 1.26 -11.13 6.37
CA THR A 32 2.39 -11.48 5.51
C THR A 32 1.91 -11.71 4.09
N TYR A 33 2.53 -11.04 3.13
CA TYR A 33 2.27 -11.24 1.70
C TYR A 33 3.44 -11.97 1.07
N GLN A 34 3.12 -12.95 0.25
CA GLN A 34 4.10 -13.77 -0.46
C GLN A 34 4.12 -13.39 -1.93
N TYR A 35 5.28 -12.95 -2.41
CA TYR A 35 5.51 -12.64 -3.80
C TYR A 35 6.65 -13.49 -4.36
N GLU A 36 6.66 -13.66 -5.69
CA GLU A 36 7.76 -14.31 -6.39
C GLU A 36 8.08 -13.55 -7.68
N LEU A 37 9.37 -13.37 -7.94
CA LEU A 37 9.87 -12.95 -9.22
C LEU A 37 10.40 -14.18 -9.97
N ASN A 38 9.80 -14.49 -11.11
CA ASN A 38 10.03 -15.73 -11.85
C ASN A 38 10.68 -15.45 -13.20
N GLY A 39 11.77 -16.18 -13.46
CA GLY A 39 12.62 -15.96 -14.61
C GLY A 39 13.67 -17.06 -14.80
N GLU A 40 14.91 -16.65 -15.07
CA GLU A 40 16.09 -17.53 -15.01
C GLU A 40 16.23 -18.22 -13.65
N GLU A 41 15.79 -17.55 -12.59
CA GLU A 41 15.65 -18.09 -11.24
C GLU A 41 14.31 -17.64 -10.64
N ILE A 42 13.95 -18.24 -9.50
CA ILE A 42 12.77 -17.86 -8.71
C ILE A 42 13.28 -17.15 -7.46
N ILE A 43 12.89 -15.88 -7.31
CA ILE A 43 13.24 -15.06 -6.14
C ILE A 43 11.97 -14.83 -5.31
N PRO A 44 11.85 -15.45 -4.12
CA PRO A 44 10.71 -15.23 -3.24
C PRO A 44 10.89 -13.94 -2.42
N PHE A 45 9.78 -13.30 -2.08
CA PHE A 45 9.72 -12.17 -1.16
C PHE A 45 8.60 -12.36 -0.14
N ASN A 46 8.86 -11.94 1.10
CA ASN A 46 7.88 -11.88 2.17
C ASN A 46 7.75 -10.43 2.66
N HIS A 47 6.70 -9.74 2.25
CA HIS A 47 6.34 -8.44 2.82
C HIS A 47 5.56 -8.64 4.11
N ARG A 48 5.84 -7.83 5.13
CA ARG A 48 5.10 -7.91 6.40
C ARG A 48 4.53 -6.56 6.79
N LEU A 49 3.28 -6.57 7.23
CA LEU A 49 2.63 -5.46 7.89
C LEU A 49 2.20 -5.91 9.29
N THR A 50 2.49 -5.08 10.29
CA THR A 50 2.13 -5.32 11.69
C THR A 50 1.24 -4.19 12.18
N ILE A 51 0.03 -4.53 12.63
CA ILE A 51 -0.91 -3.63 13.29
C ILE A 51 -0.83 -3.92 14.78
N TYR A 52 -0.41 -2.95 15.60
CA TYR A 52 -0.32 -3.15 17.04
C TYR A 52 -1.71 -3.05 17.68
N LYS A 53 -2.07 -4.04 18.49
CA LYS A 53 -3.37 -4.16 19.14
C LYS A 53 -3.36 -3.45 20.49
N ASN A 54 -3.65 -2.17 20.46
CA ASN A 54 -4.09 -1.42 21.65
C ASN A 54 -5.61 -1.18 21.63
N PHE A 55 -6.35 -2.01 20.89
CA PHE A 55 -7.78 -1.85 20.66
C PHE A 55 -8.52 -3.16 20.42
N THR A 56 -9.83 -3.13 20.66
CA THR A 56 -10.73 -4.23 20.33
C THR A 56 -11.17 -4.17 18.87
N LEU A 57 -11.02 -5.30 18.17
CA LEU A 57 -11.48 -5.45 16.80
C LEU A 57 -13.02 -5.39 16.72
N LYS A 58 -13.53 -4.68 15.71
CA LYS A 58 -14.96 -4.59 15.40
C LYS A 58 -15.38 -5.49 14.24
N SER A 59 -14.42 -6.14 13.60
CA SER A 59 -14.64 -7.06 12.48
C SER A 59 -13.90 -8.37 12.72
N ASN A 60 -14.46 -9.47 12.22
CA ASN A 60 -13.75 -10.75 12.16
C ASN A 60 -12.67 -10.71 11.07
N LEU A 61 -11.44 -11.10 11.41
CA LEU A 61 -10.31 -11.17 10.48
C LEU A 61 -10.53 -12.16 9.33
N ASP A 62 -11.31 -13.21 9.58
CA ASP A 62 -11.68 -14.22 8.57
C ASP A 62 -12.89 -13.80 7.73
N SER A 63 -13.50 -12.64 8.02
CA SER A 63 -14.62 -12.16 7.22
C SER A 63 -14.21 -11.85 5.79
N GLU A 64 -15.12 -12.11 4.85
CA GLU A 64 -14.87 -11.88 3.43
C GLU A 64 -14.46 -10.44 3.11
N VAL A 65 -15.00 -9.46 3.85
CA VAL A 65 -14.65 -8.04 3.71
C VAL A 65 -13.20 -7.79 4.09
N ILE A 66 -12.75 -8.28 5.26
CA ILE A 66 -11.37 -8.09 5.71
C ILE A 66 -10.41 -8.83 4.78
N GLN A 67 -10.74 -10.07 4.39
CA GLN A 67 -9.95 -10.83 3.43
C GLN A 67 -9.82 -10.11 2.08
N ASN A 68 -10.89 -9.48 1.59
CA ASN A 68 -10.86 -8.69 0.36
C ASN A 68 -9.99 -7.43 0.48
N ILE A 69 -10.13 -6.69 1.58
CA ILE A 69 -9.31 -5.50 1.82
C ILE A 69 -7.84 -5.87 1.93
N VAL A 70 -7.51 -6.92 2.69
CA VAL A 70 -6.13 -7.40 2.86
C VAL A 70 -5.54 -7.87 1.55
N PHE A 71 -6.31 -8.59 0.73
CA PHE A 71 -5.90 -8.97 -0.62
C PHE A 71 -5.50 -7.75 -1.46
N ASN A 72 -6.36 -6.73 -1.54
CA ASN A 72 -6.09 -5.51 -2.31
C ASN A 72 -4.96 -4.66 -1.70
N LEU A 73 -4.77 -4.69 -0.38
CA LEU A 73 -3.58 -4.11 0.25
C LEU A 73 -2.31 -4.84 -0.22
N GLY A 74 -2.35 -6.16 -0.39
CA GLY A 74 -1.26 -6.91 -1.00
C GLY A 74 -1.00 -6.55 -2.47
N MET A 75 -2.03 -6.18 -3.23
CA MET A 75 -1.89 -5.70 -4.62
C MET A 75 -1.17 -4.36 -4.70
N ILE A 76 -1.36 -3.44 -3.75
CA ILE A 76 -0.62 -2.18 -3.74
C ILE A 76 0.80 -2.35 -3.19
N GLU A 77 0.99 -3.17 -2.15
CA GLU A 77 2.32 -3.48 -1.58
C GLU A 77 3.25 -4.19 -2.58
N ALA A 78 2.66 -5.00 -3.48
CA ALA A 78 3.35 -5.67 -4.56
C ALA A 78 4.15 -4.73 -5.48
N ILE A 79 3.73 -3.46 -5.63
CA ILE A 79 4.43 -2.46 -6.47
C ILE A 79 5.90 -2.36 -6.07
N SER A 80 6.20 -2.38 -4.76
CA SER A 80 7.56 -2.24 -4.23
C SER A 80 8.51 -3.30 -4.76
N TYR A 81 8.00 -4.51 -5.05
CA TYR A 81 8.75 -5.66 -5.51
C TYR A 81 8.68 -5.81 -7.02
N TRP A 82 7.49 -5.64 -7.61
CA TRP A 82 7.29 -5.70 -9.06
C TRP A 82 8.16 -4.69 -9.82
N LYS A 83 8.34 -3.49 -9.26
CA LYS A 83 9.13 -2.42 -9.89
C LYS A 83 10.60 -2.80 -10.11
N LEU A 84 11.14 -3.78 -9.37
CA LEU A 84 12.55 -4.20 -9.47
C LEU A 84 12.91 -4.63 -10.90
N THR A 85 11.93 -5.19 -11.62
CA THR A 85 12.10 -5.71 -12.97
C THR A 85 11.10 -5.16 -13.98
N CYS A 86 10.03 -4.52 -13.50
CA CYS A 86 8.87 -4.15 -14.31
C CYS A 86 8.42 -5.34 -15.18
N SER A 87 8.26 -6.52 -14.55
CA SER A 87 7.93 -7.76 -15.23
C SER A 87 6.66 -7.61 -16.06
N LYS A 88 6.72 -8.08 -17.32
CA LYS A 88 5.62 -7.93 -18.29
C LYS A 88 4.31 -8.54 -17.79
N PHE A 89 4.38 -9.70 -17.14
CA PHE A 89 3.22 -10.38 -16.60
C PHE A 89 3.21 -10.27 -15.08
N PHE A 90 2.08 -9.78 -14.54
CA PHE A 90 1.80 -9.85 -13.11
C PHE A 90 0.67 -10.85 -12.88
N LEU A 91 1.03 -12.02 -12.35
CA LEU A 91 0.10 -13.10 -12.05
C LEU A 91 -0.43 -12.96 -10.62
N VAL A 92 -1.74 -12.94 -10.49
CA VAL A 92 -2.43 -12.84 -9.20
C VAL A 92 -3.06 -14.18 -8.87
N MET A 93 -2.70 -14.76 -7.73
CA MET A 93 -3.17 -16.06 -7.26
C MET A 93 -3.50 -16.00 -5.75
N PRO A 94 -4.38 -16.86 -5.22
CA PRO A 94 -5.39 -17.68 -5.93
C PRO A 94 -6.68 -16.87 -6.23
N ASN A 95 -6.61 -15.55 -6.11
CA ASN A 95 -7.74 -14.65 -6.27
C ASN A 95 -8.01 -14.31 -7.73
N ASN A 96 -9.27 -14.07 -8.05
CA ASN A 96 -9.70 -13.62 -9.37
C ASN A 96 -10.00 -12.12 -9.37
N LEU A 97 -9.54 -11.42 -10.41
CA LEU A 97 -9.93 -10.05 -10.71
C LEU A 97 -10.85 -10.04 -11.94
N ASP A 98 -11.81 -9.13 -11.96
CA ASP A 98 -12.55 -8.83 -13.19
C ASP A 98 -11.80 -7.81 -14.07
N GLU A 99 -12.33 -7.57 -15.27
CA GLU A 99 -11.70 -6.68 -16.26
C GLU A 99 -11.63 -5.22 -15.77
N GLU A 100 -12.65 -4.75 -15.05
CA GLU A 100 -12.65 -3.38 -14.51
C GLU A 100 -11.55 -3.22 -13.46
N GLN A 101 -11.42 -4.18 -12.55
CA GLN A 101 -10.37 -4.23 -11.54
C GLN A 101 -8.97 -4.31 -12.16
N ILE A 102 -8.79 -5.14 -13.19
CA ILE A 102 -7.52 -5.25 -13.93
C ILE A 102 -7.15 -3.90 -14.54
N ASN A 103 -8.07 -3.28 -15.27
CA ASN A 103 -7.85 -1.97 -15.90
C ASN A 103 -7.51 -0.89 -14.85
N TRP A 104 -8.21 -0.91 -13.70
CA TRP A 104 -7.94 0.01 -12.60
C TRP A 104 -6.53 -0.17 -12.02
N TRP A 105 -6.10 -1.41 -11.76
CA TRP A 105 -4.76 -1.70 -11.23
C TRP A 105 -3.66 -1.38 -12.24
N GLN A 106 -3.83 -1.71 -13.52
CA GLN A 106 -2.86 -1.35 -14.57
C GLN A 106 -2.66 0.17 -14.65
N LYS A 107 -3.77 0.93 -14.63
CA LYS A 107 -3.74 2.39 -14.60
C LYS A 107 -3.03 2.92 -13.34
N LEU A 108 -3.33 2.36 -12.17
CA LEU A 108 -2.68 2.78 -10.93
C LEU A 108 -1.17 2.52 -10.95
N TYR A 109 -0.74 1.34 -11.41
CA TYR A 109 0.68 1.00 -11.53
C TYR A 109 1.39 1.97 -12.47
N TYR A 110 0.82 2.24 -13.64
CA TYR A 110 1.43 3.15 -14.61
C TYR A 110 1.51 4.59 -14.09
N LYS A 111 0.39 5.16 -13.62
CA LYS A 111 0.36 6.54 -13.12
C LYS A 111 1.14 6.70 -11.81
N GLY A 112 1.05 5.70 -10.93
CA GLY A 112 1.71 5.72 -9.62
C GLY A 112 3.23 5.58 -9.68
N LEU A 113 3.77 4.99 -10.77
CA LEU A 113 5.20 4.86 -11.02
C LEU A 113 5.74 5.89 -12.02
N GLY A 114 5.01 7.00 -12.26
CA GLY A 114 5.41 8.03 -13.21
C GLY A 114 6.80 8.61 -12.95
N GLU A 115 7.14 8.90 -11.69
CA GLU A 115 8.49 9.37 -11.31
C GLU A 115 9.55 8.30 -11.58
N MET A 116 9.27 7.03 -11.26
CA MET A 116 10.17 5.92 -11.55
C MET A 116 10.41 5.79 -13.06
N LEU A 117 9.36 5.87 -13.87
CA LEU A 117 9.46 5.85 -15.34
C LEU A 117 10.29 7.02 -15.86
N TYR A 118 10.11 8.23 -15.30
CA TYR A 118 10.85 9.42 -15.68
C TYR A 118 12.34 9.31 -15.32
N LEU A 119 12.67 9.01 -14.05
CA LEU A 119 14.05 8.90 -13.57
C LEU A 119 14.83 7.77 -14.27
N ASN A 120 14.15 6.68 -14.62
CA ASN A 120 14.74 5.57 -15.36
C ASN A 120 14.72 5.78 -16.88
N LYS A 121 14.27 6.94 -17.40
CA LYS A 121 14.20 7.27 -18.84
C LYS A 121 13.41 6.23 -19.65
N LEU A 122 12.32 5.74 -19.07
CA LEU A 122 11.42 4.76 -19.68
C LEU A 122 10.11 5.39 -20.20
N TYR A 123 9.80 6.61 -19.75
CA TYR A 123 8.53 7.29 -20.05
C TYR A 123 8.21 7.40 -21.55
N ASP A 124 9.21 7.69 -22.39
CA ASP A 124 9.01 7.83 -23.84
C ASP A 124 8.90 6.50 -24.59
N PHE A 125 9.22 5.37 -23.92
CA PHE A 125 9.33 4.05 -24.54
C PHE A 125 8.23 3.09 -24.13
N ILE A 126 7.60 3.32 -22.98
CA ILE A 126 6.62 2.41 -22.41
C ILE A 126 5.28 3.14 -22.31
N LYS A 127 4.30 2.64 -23.06
CA LYS A 127 2.91 3.13 -22.97
C LYS A 127 2.16 2.42 -21.85
N GLU A 128 1.08 3.06 -21.38
CA GLU A 128 0.22 2.54 -20.31
C GLU A 128 -0.28 1.12 -20.61
N GLU A 129 -0.75 0.87 -21.84
CA GLU A 129 -1.27 -0.44 -22.26
C GLU A 129 -0.21 -1.56 -22.29
N GLU A 130 1.07 -1.19 -22.40
CA GLU A 130 2.19 -2.13 -22.55
C GLU A 130 2.98 -2.34 -21.25
N PHE A 131 2.77 -1.49 -20.25
CA PHE A 131 3.59 -1.44 -19.05
C PHE A 131 3.50 -2.71 -18.19
N ILE A 132 2.29 -3.24 -18.04
CA ILE A 132 2.02 -4.39 -17.20
C ILE A 132 0.78 -5.11 -17.72
N LYS A 133 0.87 -6.43 -17.86
CA LYS A 133 -0.29 -7.30 -18.13
C LYS A 133 -0.63 -8.07 -16.86
N ILE A 134 -1.77 -7.76 -16.26
CA ILE A 134 -2.25 -8.47 -15.07
C ILE A 134 -3.13 -9.64 -15.51
N GLU A 135 -2.84 -10.83 -14.98
CA GLU A 135 -3.65 -12.03 -15.19
C GLU A 135 -3.95 -12.65 -13.83
N SER A 136 -5.21 -12.95 -13.54
CA SER A 136 -5.60 -13.61 -12.30
C SER A 136 -5.91 -15.09 -12.54
N ILE A 137 -5.34 -15.97 -11.73
CA ILE A 137 -5.50 -17.42 -11.84
C ILE A 137 -6.11 -17.94 -10.55
N GLY A 138 -7.43 -18.15 -10.58
CA GLY A 138 -8.16 -18.79 -9.50
C GLY A 138 -9.64 -18.46 -9.54
N ASN A 139 -10.38 -18.96 -8.54
CA ASN A 139 -11.84 -18.88 -8.51
C ASN A 139 -12.37 -18.03 -7.36
N LYS A 140 -11.49 -17.54 -6.48
CA LYS A 140 -11.88 -16.78 -5.29
C LYS A 140 -12.27 -15.36 -5.71
N LYS A 141 -13.57 -15.09 -5.71
CA LYS A 141 -14.16 -13.76 -5.87
C LYS A 141 -14.68 -13.29 -4.52
N PHE A 142 -14.48 -12.01 -4.23
CA PHE A 142 -15.01 -11.39 -3.02
C PHE A 142 -16.30 -10.63 -3.35
N GLN A 143 -17.31 -10.80 -2.51
CA GLN A 143 -18.58 -10.08 -2.61
C GLN A 143 -18.51 -8.74 -1.88
N VAL A 144 -19.24 -7.76 -2.44
CA VAL A 144 -19.45 -6.48 -1.79
C VAL A 144 -20.39 -6.69 -0.59
N ASN A 145 -19.99 -6.24 0.58
CA ASN A 145 -20.81 -6.28 1.78
C ASN A 145 -20.85 -4.89 2.42
N ASN A 146 -22.06 -4.34 2.57
CA ASN A 146 -22.30 -2.99 3.07
C ASN A 146 -22.70 -2.94 4.55
N ASN A 147 -22.66 -4.07 5.27
CA ASN A 147 -23.22 -4.17 6.62
C ASN A 147 -22.18 -3.96 7.73
N LEU A 148 -21.41 -2.88 7.68
CA LEU A 148 -20.58 -2.46 8.81
C LEU A 148 -21.26 -1.34 9.57
N LEU A 149 -21.57 -1.57 10.85
CA LEU A 149 -21.92 -0.50 11.78
C LEU A 149 -20.66 0.34 12.03
N VAL A 150 -20.61 1.51 11.40
CA VAL A 150 -19.43 2.37 11.42
C VAL A 150 -19.75 3.76 11.97
N ASN A 151 -18.85 4.29 12.80
CA ASN A 151 -18.94 5.67 13.29
C ASN A 151 -17.54 6.28 13.53
N GLY A 152 -17.45 7.61 13.52
CA GLY A 152 -16.22 8.34 13.79
C GLY A 152 -15.18 8.25 12.68
N ASN A 153 -13.96 8.66 13.02
CA ASN A 153 -12.93 9.02 12.03
C ASN A 153 -11.62 8.25 12.25
N ILE A 154 -10.96 7.85 11.16
CA ILE A 154 -9.52 7.58 11.11
C ILE A 154 -8.84 8.82 10.54
N ILE A 155 -7.82 9.32 11.23
CA ILE A 155 -6.99 10.44 10.78
C ILE A 155 -5.56 9.92 10.57
N PRO A 156 -5.11 9.63 9.35
CA PRO A 156 -3.72 9.30 9.08
C PRO A 156 -2.82 10.51 9.34
N VAL A 157 -1.76 10.33 10.14
CA VAL A 157 -0.85 11.41 10.55
C VAL A 157 0.58 11.10 10.10
N GLY A 158 1.10 11.93 9.20
CA GLY A 158 2.48 11.84 8.70
C GLY A 158 3.48 12.74 9.44
N GLY A 159 3.03 13.64 10.31
CA GLY A 159 3.87 14.62 11.01
C GLY A 159 4.20 15.88 10.20
N GLY A 160 3.65 16.00 8.99
CA GLY A 160 3.70 17.23 8.20
C GLY A 160 2.65 18.25 8.67
N LYS A 161 2.81 19.50 8.24
CA LYS A 161 1.92 20.62 8.57
C LYS A 161 0.43 20.31 8.32
N ASP A 162 0.14 19.61 7.23
CA ASP A 162 -1.24 19.31 6.82
C ASP A 162 -1.97 18.40 7.82
N SER A 163 -1.23 17.47 8.42
CA SER A 163 -1.78 16.59 9.46
C SER A 163 -2.05 17.34 10.77
N ILE A 164 -1.22 18.33 11.11
CA ILE A 164 -1.45 19.20 12.27
C ILE A 164 -2.74 20.00 12.08
N VAL A 165 -2.94 20.56 10.87
CA VAL A 165 -4.17 21.28 10.53
C VAL A 165 -5.40 20.36 10.65
N THR A 166 -5.33 19.10 10.19
CA THR A 166 -6.45 18.15 10.36
C THR A 166 -6.77 17.92 11.83
N LEU A 167 -5.75 17.68 12.65
CA LEU A 167 -5.92 17.40 14.08
C LEU A 167 -6.57 18.59 14.80
N GLU A 168 -6.12 19.81 14.49
CA GLU A 168 -6.67 21.03 15.07
C GLU A 168 -8.13 21.29 14.63
N LEU A 169 -8.44 21.09 13.33
CA LEU A 169 -9.81 21.25 12.82
C LEU A 169 -10.79 20.24 13.41
N LEU A 170 -10.32 19.05 13.80
CA LEU A 170 -11.14 17.99 14.35
C LEU A 170 -11.03 17.82 15.87
N LYS A 171 -10.38 18.76 16.58
CA LYS A 171 -10.16 18.66 18.03
C LYS A 171 -11.45 18.51 18.85
N GLU A 172 -12.53 19.19 18.46
CA GLU A 172 -13.83 19.09 19.15
C GLU A 172 -14.49 17.71 18.97
N LYS A 173 -14.08 16.95 17.94
CA LYS A 173 -14.53 15.59 17.66
C LYS A 173 -13.55 14.52 18.15
N LYS A 174 -12.56 14.88 18.98
CA LYS A 174 -11.49 13.99 19.41
C LYS A 174 -11.99 12.63 19.94
N LYS A 175 -13.09 12.61 20.70
CA LYS A 175 -13.70 11.37 21.23
C LYS A 175 -14.16 10.38 20.16
N GLU A 176 -14.36 10.84 18.93
CA GLU A 176 -14.77 10.02 17.79
C GLU A 176 -13.59 9.65 16.87
N ASN A 177 -12.44 10.29 17.08
CA ASN A 177 -11.26 10.18 16.25
C ASN A 177 -10.33 9.07 16.75
N ASN A 178 -9.79 8.28 15.83
CA ASN A 178 -8.57 7.52 16.04
C ASN A 178 -7.53 8.02 15.05
N VAL A 179 -6.28 8.12 15.49
CA VAL A 179 -5.18 8.57 14.66
C VAL A 179 -4.40 7.37 14.17
N LEU A 180 -4.03 7.35 12.89
CA LEU A 180 -3.30 6.26 12.26
C LEU A 180 -1.87 6.70 11.98
N LEU A 181 -0.92 5.97 12.54
CA LEU A 181 0.51 6.16 12.35
C LEU A 181 1.10 4.97 11.59
N ILE A 182 1.63 5.21 10.39
CA ILE A 182 2.25 4.18 9.53
C ILE A 182 3.74 4.47 9.46
N ASN A 183 4.58 3.55 9.95
CA ASN A 183 6.04 3.74 10.05
C ASN A 183 6.42 5.15 10.58
N PRO A 184 5.84 5.60 11.72
CA PRO A 184 5.87 7.01 12.08
C PRO A 184 7.27 7.52 12.40
N THR A 185 7.55 8.73 11.93
CA THR A 185 8.67 9.55 12.39
C THR A 185 8.45 10.03 13.82
N ILE A 186 9.49 10.57 14.45
CA ILE A 186 9.39 11.22 15.77
C ILE A 186 8.38 12.37 15.71
N ALA A 187 8.48 13.22 14.67
CA ALA A 187 7.56 14.34 14.47
C ALA A 187 6.09 13.93 14.38
N ALA A 188 5.78 12.81 13.72
CA ALA A 188 4.42 12.29 13.64
C ALA A 188 3.88 11.87 15.00
N LYS A 189 4.70 11.19 15.81
CA LYS A 189 4.33 10.79 17.19
C LYS A 189 4.13 12.01 18.08
N ASP A 190 5.07 12.93 18.07
CA ASP A 190 5.00 14.14 18.90
C ASP A 190 3.76 14.98 18.54
N SER A 191 3.45 15.13 17.25
CA SER A 191 2.25 15.85 16.79
C SER A 191 0.95 15.26 17.35
N VAL A 192 0.86 13.93 17.36
CA VAL A 192 -0.29 13.20 17.91
C VAL A 192 -0.43 13.42 19.42
N HIS A 193 0.66 13.30 20.17
CA HIS A 193 0.65 13.51 21.62
C HIS A 193 0.38 14.96 22.00
N ILE A 194 0.93 15.93 21.25
CA ILE A 194 0.66 17.36 21.44
C ILE A 194 -0.81 17.69 21.17
N ALA A 195 -1.44 17.06 20.16
CA ALA A 195 -2.88 17.13 19.93
C ALA A 195 -3.72 16.42 21.03
N GLY A 196 -3.04 15.83 22.03
CA GLY A 196 -3.60 15.27 23.24
C GLY A 196 -4.10 13.83 23.11
N TYR A 197 -3.86 13.15 21.99
CA TYR A 197 -4.29 11.77 21.81
C TYR A 197 -3.48 10.82 22.71
N ASN A 198 -4.19 9.90 23.36
CA ASN A 198 -3.59 8.87 24.21
C ASN A 198 -3.29 7.61 23.40
N GLU A 199 -2.54 6.67 23.98
CA GLU A 199 -2.21 5.40 23.34
C GLU A 199 -3.46 4.64 22.84
N GLU A 200 -4.59 4.64 23.56
CA GLU A 200 -5.82 3.97 23.09
C GLU A 200 -6.44 4.59 21.82
N ASP A 201 -6.13 5.86 21.54
CA ASP A 201 -6.62 6.57 20.36
C ASP A 201 -5.74 6.29 19.13
N ILE A 202 -4.49 5.91 19.36
CA ILE A 202 -3.46 5.72 18.34
C ILE A 202 -3.58 4.32 17.74
N ILE A 203 -3.51 4.22 16.43
CA ILE A 203 -3.36 2.95 15.72
C ILE A 203 -1.99 2.97 15.09
N LEU A 204 -1.11 2.13 15.59
CA LEU A 204 0.25 2.03 15.09
C LEU A 204 0.35 0.87 14.10
N ILE A 205 0.85 1.16 12.90
CA ILE A 205 1.16 0.19 11.86
C ILE A 205 2.64 0.31 11.50
N LYS A 206 3.31 -0.83 11.39
CA LYS A 206 4.65 -0.93 10.81
C LYS A 206 4.64 -1.81 9.59
N ARG A 207 5.37 -1.38 8.55
CA ARG A 207 5.62 -2.15 7.33
C ARG A 207 7.08 -2.53 7.27
N TYR A 208 7.33 -3.75 6.83
CA TYR A 208 8.66 -4.33 6.68
C TYR A 208 8.80 -4.85 5.26
N LEU A 209 9.66 -4.18 4.49
CA LEU A 209 10.09 -4.67 3.20
C LEU A 209 10.99 -5.90 3.38
N ASP A 210 10.99 -6.79 2.40
CA ASP A 210 11.87 -7.96 2.41
C ASP A 210 13.32 -7.47 2.19
N PRO A 211 14.31 -7.90 3.00
CA PRO A 211 15.70 -7.50 2.82
C PRO A 211 16.29 -7.84 1.44
N THR A 212 15.74 -8.85 0.76
CA THR A 212 16.14 -9.24 -0.60
C THR A 212 15.88 -8.11 -1.59
N LEU A 213 14.81 -7.32 -1.40
CA LEU A 213 14.53 -6.13 -2.22
C LEU A 213 15.69 -5.12 -2.15
N LEU A 214 16.26 -4.90 -0.96
CA LEU A 214 17.37 -3.96 -0.77
C LEU A 214 18.65 -4.46 -1.46
N LYS A 215 18.94 -5.76 -1.35
CA LYS A 215 20.07 -6.38 -2.04
C LYS A 215 19.97 -6.25 -3.56
N LEU A 216 18.80 -6.52 -4.13
CA LEU A 216 18.59 -6.41 -5.59
C LEU A 216 18.74 -4.96 -6.08
N ASN A 217 18.30 -3.97 -5.29
CA ASN A 217 18.57 -2.56 -5.61
C ASN A 217 20.08 -2.26 -5.65
N GLU A 218 20.86 -2.79 -4.70
CA GLU A 218 22.32 -2.65 -4.68
C GLU A 218 22.99 -3.36 -5.87
N GLU A 219 22.39 -4.45 -6.35
CA GLU A 219 22.81 -5.20 -7.55
C GLU A 219 22.41 -4.53 -8.88
N GLY A 220 21.73 -3.37 -8.83
CA GLY A 220 21.39 -2.57 -10.01
C GLY A 220 20.04 -2.90 -10.66
N PHE A 221 19.14 -3.56 -9.93
CA PHE A 221 17.72 -3.66 -10.33
C PHE A 221 17.07 -2.26 -10.33
N LEU A 222 15.91 -2.15 -10.98
CA LEU A 222 15.21 -0.88 -11.10
C LEU A 222 14.70 -0.40 -9.74
N ASN A 223 14.84 0.90 -9.48
CA ASN A 223 14.32 1.54 -8.29
C ASN A 223 13.68 2.89 -8.64
N GLY A 224 12.84 3.39 -7.74
CA GLY A 224 12.14 4.66 -7.86
C GLY A 224 10.98 4.78 -6.89
N HIS A 225 10.37 5.95 -6.86
CA HIS A 225 9.25 6.25 -5.98
C HIS A 225 8.03 5.38 -6.29
N ILE A 226 7.29 5.00 -5.25
CA ILE A 226 6.03 4.24 -5.34
C ILE A 226 4.86 5.14 -4.93
N PRO A 227 3.61 4.85 -5.31
CA PRO A 227 2.47 5.68 -4.93
C PRO A 227 2.09 5.52 -3.45
N LEU A 228 2.90 6.09 -2.54
CA LEU A 228 2.73 5.99 -1.08
C LEU A 228 1.34 6.47 -0.62
N SER A 229 0.78 7.50 -1.26
CA SER A 229 -0.57 7.98 -0.93
C SER A 229 -1.65 6.93 -1.20
N ALA A 230 -1.52 6.16 -2.29
CA ALA A 230 -2.47 5.08 -2.59
C ALA A 230 -2.32 3.94 -1.58
N GLU A 231 -1.09 3.57 -1.26
CA GLU A 231 -0.79 2.56 -0.25
C GLU A 231 -1.34 2.93 1.13
N PHE A 232 -1.13 4.18 1.58
CA PHE A 232 -1.68 4.68 2.83
C PHE A 232 -3.21 4.71 2.81
N ALA A 233 -3.84 4.95 1.67
CA ALA A 233 -5.30 4.85 1.53
C ALA A 233 -5.79 3.41 1.76
N PHE A 234 -5.17 2.40 1.16
CA PHE A 234 -5.51 0.99 1.40
C PHE A 234 -5.30 0.57 2.87
N ILE A 235 -4.19 0.99 3.49
CA ILE A 235 -3.93 0.74 4.91
C ILE A 235 -5.00 1.42 5.79
N SER A 236 -5.41 2.64 5.42
CA SER A 236 -6.47 3.36 6.14
C SER A 236 -7.83 2.68 6.01
N ILE A 237 -8.15 2.11 4.84
CA ILE A 237 -9.38 1.31 4.62
C ILE A 237 -9.39 0.08 5.52
N LEU A 238 -8.28 -0.68 5.56
CA LEU A 238 -8.15 -1.83 6.46
C LEU A 238 -8.35 -1.40 7.91
N THR A 239 -7.66 -0.35 8.32
CA THR A 239 -7.73 0.17 9.68
C THR A 239 -9.15 0.60 10.06
N ALA A 240 -9.84 1.31 9.17
CA ALA A 240 -11.21 1.73 9.38
C ALA A 240 -12.16 0.53 9.51
N ALA A 241 -12.00 -0.49 8.66
CA ALA A 241 -12.80 -1.71 8.75
C ALA A 241 -12.57 -2.46 10.08
N LEU A 242 -11.31 -2.60 10.52
CA LEU A 242 -10.95 -3.27 11.77
C LEU A 242 -11.48 -2.54 13.02
N LYS A 243 -11.50 -1.21 13.00
CA LYS A 243 -11.99 -0.37 14.12
C LYS A 243 -13.48 -0.01 14.03
N GLY A 244 -14.15 -0.32 12.93
CA GLY A 244 -15.53 0.12 12.68
C GLY A 244 -15.66 1.63 12.52
N LYS A 245 -14.73 2.27 11.80
CA LYS A 245 -14.76 3.71 11.52
C LYS A 245 -15.38 4.02 10.17
N LYS A 246 -16.13 5.12 10.12
CA LYS A 246 -16.92 5.51 8.94
C LYS A 246 -16.11 6.35 7.97
N TYR A 247 -15.32 7.28 8.49
CA TYR A 247 -14.61 8.26 7.69
C TYR A 247 -13.11 8.08 7.81
N ILE A 248 -12.41 8.26 6.70
CA ILE A 248 -10.96 8.44 6.66
C ILE A 248 -10.75 9.91 6.29
N VAL A 249 -10.09 10.66 7.16
CA VAL A 249 -9.86 12.10 6.99
C VAL A 249 -8.41 12.32 6.61
N LEU A 250 -8.18 12.66 5.34
CA LEU A 250 -6.88 13.02 4.80
C LEU A 250 -6.88 14.51 4.48
N SER A 251 -5.86 15.24 4.95
CA SER A 251 -5.57 16.57 4.40
C SER A 251 -4.91 16.41 3.05
N ASN A 252 -5.35 17.20 2.09
CA ASN A 252 -4.78 17.24 0.75
C ASN A 252 -4.40 18.70 0.45
N GLU A 253 -3.11 18.97 0.31
CA GLU A 253 -2.62 20.32 0.02
C GLU A 253 -2.67 20.60 -1.49
N ALA A 254 -3.18 21.76 -1.88
CA ALA A 254 -3.24 22.15 -3.30
C ALA A 254 -1.84 22.43 -3.91
N SER A 255 -0.83 22.73 -3.08
CA SER A 255 0.53 23.09 -3.51
C SER A 255 1.37 21.88 -4.00
N ALA A 256 0.90 20.65 -3.79
CA ALA A 256 1.52 19.45 -4.38
C ALA A 256 1.41 19.42 -5.93
N ASN A 257 0.70 20.38 -6.53
CA ASN A 257 0.62 20.59 -7.98
C ASN A 257 1.67 21.58 -8.53
N GLU A 258 2.44 22.25 -7.67
CA GLU A 258 3.52 23.15 -8.11
C GLU A 258 4.79 22.33 -8.35
N PRO A 259 5.40 22.41 -9.55
CA PRO A 259 6.66 21.73 -9.81
C PRO A 259 7.76 22.29 -8.92
N THR A 260 8.37 21.44 -8.10
CA THR A 260 9.57 21.79 -7.31
C THR A 260 10.86 21.80 -8.15
N ILE A 261 10.74 21.57 -9.47
CA ILE A 261 11.83 21.67 -10.43
C ILE A 261 11.81 23.09 -11.01
N LEU A 262 12.84 23.88 -10.69
CA LEU A 262 13.09 25.17 -11.34
C LEU A 262 13.22 24.97 -12.86
N GLY A 263 12.25 25.46 -13.63
CA GLY A 263 12.33 25.56 -15.10
C GLY A 263 11.38 24.67 -15.91
N THR A 264 10.35 24.09 -15.29
CA THR A 264 9.15 23.56 -15.99
C THR A 264 8.04 24.59 -15.98
#